data_AF-A0A966EZ76-F1
#
_entry.id   AF-A0A966EZ76-F1
#
_cell.length_a   1.000
_cell.length_b   1.000
_cell.length_c   1.000
_cell.angle_alpha   90.00
_cell.angle_beta   90.00
_cell.angle_gamma   90.00
#
_symmetry.space_group_name_H-M   'P 1'
#
loop_
_entity.id
_entity.type
_entity.pdbx_description
1 polymer ?
#
loop_
_entity_poly.entity_id
_entity_poly.type
_entity_poly.pdbx_seq_one_letter_code
_entity_poly.pdbx_strand_id
1 'polypeptide(L)'
;MFIEALKREDIELASKYFMLETDTQDPDYLTRGKIFSALENYKTQNKLGGLISILSTLKPSRSNQSLDDGDYEFVSYDKDENVEITLLMVLNKQSNIWKIASL
;
A
#
# COMPACT_ATOMS: atom_id res chain seq x y z
N MET A 1 4.51 8.82 -5.71
CA MET A 1 4.59 9.54 -4.42
C MET A 1 4.95 8.62 -3.26
N PHE A 2 4.18 7.57 -2.95
CA PHE A 2 4.56 6.56 -1.95
C PHE A 2 5.90 5.87 -2.25
N ILE A 3 6.09 5.36 -3.46
CA ILE A 3 7.36 4.75 -3.91
C ILE A 3 8.54 5.73 -3.78
N GLU A 4 8.32 7.02 -4.02
CA GLU A 4 9.37 8.04 -3.89
C GLU A 4 9.76 8.27 -2.43
N ALA A 5 8.81 8.20 -1.49
CA ALA A 5 9.13 8.21 -0.06
C ALA A 5 9.95 6.97 0.34
N LEU A 6 9.59 5.79 -0.16
CA LEU A 6 10.38 4.56 0.07
C LEU A 6 11.80 4.66 -0.51
N LYS A 7 11.97 5.17 -1.72
CA LYS A 7 13.29 5.37 -2.36
C LYS A 7 14.19 6.33 -1.58
N ARG A 8 13.60 7.30 -0.87
CA ARG A 8 14.30 8.23 0.02
C ARG A 8 14.49 7.67 1.44
N GLU A 9 14.02 6.45 1.68
CA GLU A 9 13.94 5.82 3.00
C GLU A 9 13.22 6.68 4.05
N ASP A 10 12.30 7.53 3.61
CA ASP A 10 11.48 8.40 4.45
C ASP A 10 10.26 7.60 4.94
N ILE A 11 10.51 6.76 5.97
CA ILE A 11 9.51 5.84 6.52
C ILE A 11 8.34 6.60 7.13
N GLU A 12 8.61 7.76 7.73
CA GLU A 12 7.55 8.60 8.29
C GLU A 12 6.59 9.07 7.20
N LEU A 13 7.11 9.61 6.10
CA LEU A 13 6.30 10.04 4.96
C LEU A 13 5.61 8.85 4.28
N ALA A 14 6.31 7.72 4.10
CA ALA A 14 5.76 6.51 3.52
C ALA A 14 4.53 6.01 4.32
N SER A 15 4.63 6.00 5.66
CA SER A 15 3.53 5.60 6.55
C SER A 15 2.28 6.50 6.44
N LYS A 16 2.45 7.79 6.07
CA LYS A 16 1.33 8.74 5.95
C LYS A 16 0.46 8.50 4.71
N TYR A 17 0.92 7.70 3.75
CA TYR A 17 0.11 7.33 2.58
C TYR A 17 -0.95 6.28 2.90
N PHE A 18 -0.83 5.58 4.03
CA PHE A 18 -1.83 4.63 4.49
C PHE A 18 -3.02 5.34 5.14
N MET A 19 -4.19 4.72 5.11
CA MET A 19 -5.37 5.21 5.83
C MET A 19 -5.05 5.32 7.32
N LEU A 20 -5.45 6.44 7.91
CA LEU A 20 -5.46 6.59 9.37
C LEU A 20 -6.65 5.82 9.92
N GLU A 21 -6.48 5.26 11.12
CA GLU A 21 -7.53 4.55 11.85
C GLU A 21 -8.85 5.34 11.83
N THR A 22 -9.91 4.74 11.31
CA THR A 22 -11.28 5.20 11.57
C THR A 22 -12.10 3.98 11.99
N ASP A 23 -12.34 3.89 13.29
CA ASP A 23 -13.41 3.14 13.97
C ASP A 23 -13.54 1.61 13.74
N THR A 24 -12.68 0.95 12.97
CA THR A 24 -12.74 -0.50 12.73
C THR A 24 -12.06 -1.32 13.83
N GLN A 25 -12.84 -2.12 14.57
CA GLN A 25 -12.36 -3.12 15.54
C GLN A 25 -11.74 -4.37 14.88
N ASP A 26 -11.14 -4.23 13.71
CA ASP A 26 -10.53 -5.35 13.00
C ASP A 26 -9.07 -5.53 13.49
N PRO A 27 -8.73 -6.65 14.16
CA PRO A 27 -7.39 -6.91 14.70
C PRO A 27 -6.32 -7.01 13.61
N ASP A 28 -6.70 -7.37 12.38
CA ASP A 28 -5.81 -7.52 11.23
C ASP A 28 -5.59 -6.21 10.47
N TYR A 29 -6.30 -5.13 10.83
CA TYR A 29 -6.11 -3.82 10.22
C TYR A 29 -4.74 -3.21 10.59
N LEU A 30 -4.02 -2.77 9.57
CA LEU A 30 -2.67 -2.20 9.71
C LEU A 30 -2.76 -0.74 10.15
N THR A 31 -2.59 -0.49 11.44
CA THR A 31 -2.50 0.87 11.98
C THR A 31 -1.27 1.60 11.41
N ARG A 32 -1.28 2.94 11.38
CA ARG A 32 -0.11 3.74 10.96
C ARG A 32 1.16 3.32 11.71
N GLY A 33 1.03 2.98 13.00
CA GLY A 33 2.13 2.45 13.81
C GLY A 33 2.62 1.09 13.32
N LYS A 34 1.73 0.14 13.04
CA LYS A 34 2.09 -1.18 12.48
C LYS A 34 2.79 -1.04 11.12
N ILE A 35 2.29 -0.16 10.24
CA ILE A 35 2.90 0.13 8.94
C ILE A 35 4.29 0.73 9.11
N PHE A 36 4.44 1.72 9.99
CA PHE A 36 5.73 2.34 10.26
C PHE A 36 6.73 1.28 10.71
N SER A 37 6.39 0.46 11.71
CA SER A 37 7.25 -0.61 12.21
C SER A 37 7.56 -1.66 11.14
N ALA A 38 6.60 -2.01 10.29
CA ALA A 38 6.83 -2.93 9.18
C ALA A 38 7.83 -2.35 8.17
N LEU A 39 7.63 -1.10 7.73
CA LEU A 39 8.52 -0.43 6.79
C LEU A 39 9.92 -0.20 7.39
N GLU A 40 10.01 0.11 8.69
CA GLU A 40 11.27 0.20 9.42
C GLU A 40 11.99 -1.14 9.47
N ASN A 41 11.27 -2.25 9.69
CA ASN A 41 11.83 -3.59 9.65
C ASN A 41 12.33 -3.99 8.25
N TYR A 42 11.62 -3.59 7.19
CA TYR A 42 12.09 -3.79 5.81
C TYR A 42 13.36 -2.97 5.54
N LYS A 43 13.46 -1.77 6.11
CA LYS A 43 14.67 -0.94 6.05
C LYS A 43 15.84 -1.63 6.74
N THR A 44 15.68 -2.06 8.00
CA THR A 44 16.76 -2.68 8.78
C THR A 44 17.23 -4.01 8.18
N GLN A 45 16.36 -4.74 7.49
CA GLN A 45 16.71 -5.96 6.76
C GLN A 45 17.24 -5.71 5.33
N ASN A 46 17.41 -4.47 4.90
CA ASN A 46 17.80 -4.10 3.54
C ASN A 46 16.87 -4.68 2.45
N LYS A 47 15.58 -4.81 2.77
CA LYS A 47 14.53 -5.38 1.90
C LYS A 47 13.69 -4.32 1.18
N LEU A 48 13.90 -3.03 1.48
CA LEU A 48 13.17 -1.94 0.81
C LEU A 48 13.36 -1.94 -0.71
N GLY A 49 14.56 -2.27 -1.21
CA GLY A 49 14.81 -2.35 -2.65
C GLY A 49 13.94 -3.37 -3.36
N GLY A 50 13.75 -4.56 -2.74
CA GLY A 50 12.87 -5.60 -3.26
C GLY A 50 11.40 -5.14 -3.26
N LEU A 51 10.94 -4.55 -2.15
CA LEU A 51 9.60 -3.99 -2.05
C LEU A 51 9.34 -2.91 -3.12
N ILE A 52 10.29 -1.98 -3.31
CA ILE A 52 10.19 -0.92 -4.34
C ILE A 52 10.14 -1.54 -5.74
N SER A 53 10.92 -2.59 -6.00
CA SER A 53 10.92 -3.29 -7.29
C SER A 53 9.55 -3.89 -7.58
N ILE A 54 8.95 -4.61 -6.64
CA ILE A 54 7.62 -5.22 -6.81
C ILE A 54 6.54 -4.13 -6.94
N LEU A 55 6.56 -3.11 -6.07
CA LEU A 55 5.61 -2.00 -6.15
C LEU A 55 5.68 -1.23 -7.48
N SER A 56 6.84 -1.23 -8.14
CA SER A 56 7.02 -0.58 -9.45
C SER A 56 6.45 -1.38 -10.62
N THR A 57 6.10 -2.66 -10.42
CA THR A 57 5.47 -3.50 -11.45
C THR A 57 3.94 -3.54 -11.35
N LEU A 58 3.37 -2.93 -10.30
CA LEU A 58 1.94 -2.86 -10.06
C LEU A 58 1.19 -2.28 -11.26
N LYS A 59 0.10 -2.94 -11.64
CA LYS A 59 -0.83 -2.53 -12.71
C LYS A 59 -2.25 -2.49 -12.16
N PRO A 60 -3.15 -1.66 -12.73
CA PRO A 60 -4.57 -1.73 -12.40
C PRO A 60 -5.11 -3.15 -12.53
N SER A 61 -5.80 -3.61 -11.49
CA SER A 61 -6.45 -4.92 -11.51
C SER A 61 -7.55 -4.96 -12.58
N ARG A 62 -7.78 -6.15 -13.15
CA ARG A 62 -8.89 -6.36 -14.11
C ARG A 62 -10.25 -6.22 -13.44
N SER A 63 -10.32 -6.44 -12.12
CA SER A 63 -11.51 -6.26 -11.27
C SER A 63 -11.92 -4.79 -11.14
N ASN A 64 -11.04 -3.82 -11.46
CA ASN A 64 -11.33 -2.39 -11.32
C ASN A 64 -12.47 -1.90 -12.23
N GLN A 65 -12.88 -2.67 -13.24
CA GLN A 65 -13.96 -2.28 -14.15
C GLN A 65 -15.35 -2.23 -13.47
N SER A 66 -15.48 -2.77 -12.25
CA SER A 66 -16.72 -2.79 -11.47
C SER A 66 -16.64 -2.04 -10.13
N LEU A 67 -15.56 -1.30 -9.86
CA LEU A 67 -15.41 -0.55 -8.60
C LEU A 67 -16.12 0.81 -8.72
N ASP A 68 -17.38 0.85 -8.32
CA ASP A 68 -18.22 2.07 -8.36
C ASP A 68 -18.09 2.95 -7.10
N ASP A 69 -17.29 2.55 -6.10
CA ASP A 69 -17.42 3.07 -4.72
C ASP A 69 -16.18 3.75 -4.11
N GLY A 70 -15.21 4.14 -4.94
CA GLY A 70 -14.02 4.86 -4.46
C GLY A 70 -12.91 3.95 -3.94
N ASP A 71 -12.89 2.70 -4.41
CA ASP A 71 -11.80 1.75 -4.22
C ASP A 71 -11.06 1.55 -5.55
N TYR A 72 -9.76 1.27 -5.48
CA TYR A 72 -8.94 1.02 -6.65
C TYR A 72 -7.83 0.03 -6.32
N GLU A 73 -7.81 -1.09 -7.05
CA GLU A 73 -6.86 -2.17 -6.80
C GLU A 73 -5.72 -2.14 -7.82
N PHE A 74 -4.49 -2.27 -7.32
CA PHE A 74 -3.32 -2.55 -8.14
C PHE A 74 -2.77 -3.92 -7.80
N VAL A 75 -2.32 -4.65 -8.81
CA VAL A 75 -1.80 -6.00 -8.67
C VAL A 75 -0.48 -6.13 -9.42
N SER A 76 0.43 -6.91 -8.85
CA SER A 76 1.63 -7.40 -9.51
C SER A 76 1.53 -8.91 -9.62
N TYR A 77 2.13 -9.45 -10.68
CA TYR A 77 2.11 -10.88 -10.94
C TYR A 77 3.55 -11.39 -10.97
N ASP A 78 3.75 -12.58 -10.43
CA ASP A 78 5.00 -13.30 -10.58
C ASP A 78 5.15 -13.83 -12.03
N LYS A 79 6.26 -14.51 -12.28
CA LYS A 79 6.59 -15.11 -13.58
C LYS A 79 5.59 -16.20 -14.04
N ASP A 80 4.82 -16.76 -13.11
CA ASP A 80 3.86 -17.85 -13.33
C ASP A 80 2.41 -17.31 -13.41
N GLU A 81 2.26 -15.98 -13.53
CA GLU A 81 0.99 -15.24 -13.56
C GLU A 81 0.16 -15.32 -12.26
N ASN A 82 0.77 -15.71 -11.14
CA ASN A 82 0.11 -15.64 -9.83
C ASN A 82 0.24 -14.24 -9.25
N VAL A 83 -0.76 -13.82 -8.47
CA VAL A 83 -0.70 -12.53 -7.77
C VAL A 83 0.43 -12.57 -6.74
N GLU A 84 1.42 -11.69 -6.91
CA GLU A 84 2.55 -11.54 -5.99
C GLU A 84 2.22 -10.55 -4.86
N ILE A 85 1.66 -9.39 -5.23
CA ILE A 85 1.20 -8.34 -4.31
C ILE A 85 -0.07 -7.69 -4.86
N THR A 86 -0.97 -7.35 -3.94
CA THR A 86 -2.14 -6.50 -4.17
C THR A 86 -2.02 -5.24 -3.32
N LEU A 87 -2.16 -4.07 -3.93
CA LEU A 87 -2.26 -2.79 -3.26
C LEU A 87 -3.68 -2.25 -3.44
N LEU A 88 -4.41 -2.11 -2.34
CA LEU A 88 -5.75 -1.53 -2.32
C LEU A 88 -5.66 -0.06 -1.94
N MET A 89 -6.17 0.81 -2.82
CA MET A 89 -6.35 2.23 -2.54
C MET A 89 -7.82 2.53 -2.32
N VAL A 90 -8.11 3.37 -1.34
CA VAL A 90 -9.47 3.84 -1.04
C VAL A 90 -9.45 5.37 -1.02
N LEU A 91 -10.47 5.99 -1.60
CA LEU A 91 -10.69 7.42 -1.53
C LEU A 91 -11.24 7.76 -0.14
N ASN A 92 -10.41 8.40 0.67
CA ASN A 92 -10.88 8.95 1.93
C ASN A 92 -11.85 10.11 1.63
N LYS A 93 -13.16 9.88 1.79
CA LYS A 93 -14.22 10.85 1.43
C LYS A 93 -14.17 12.15 2.24
N GLN A 94 -13.63 12.13 3.46
CA GLN A 94 -13.52 13.33 4.29
C GLN A 94 -12.43 14.28 3.79
N SER A 95 -11.29 13.74 3.36
CA SER A 95 -10.15 14.52 2.86
C SER A 95 -10.09 14.63 1.33
N ASN A 96 -10.91 13.84 0.63
CA ASN A 96 -10.89 13.66 -0.82
C ASN A 96 -9.50 13.26 -1.37
N ILE A 97 -8.77 12.46 -0.60
CA ILE A 97 -7.42 11.99 -0.91
C ILE A 97 -7.41 10.46 -0.92
N TRP A 98 -6.78 9.88 -1.95
CA TRP A 98 -6.54 8.44 -2.01
C TRP A 98 -5.51 8.00 -0.98
N LYS A 99 -5.81 6.90 -0.29
CA LYS A 99 -4.96 6.31 0.74
C LYS A 99 -4.82 4.82 0.51
N ILE A 100 -3.69 4.25 0.92
CA ILE A 100 -3.47 2.80 0.90
C ILE A 100 -4.24 2.20 2.08
N ALA A 101 -5.19 1.32 1.79
CA ALA A 101 -5.93 0.60 2.80
C ALA A 101 -5.22 -0.72 3.16
N SER A 102 -4.59 -1.37 2.18
CA SER A 102 -3.85 -2.62 2.37
C SER A 102 -2.74 -2.79 1.32
N LEU A 103 -1.67 -3.49 1.70
CA LEU A 103 -0.50 -3.85 0.88
C LEU A 103 0.07 -5.21 1.33
#